data_AF-A0AAJ5WBM0-F1
#
_entry.id   AF-A0AAJ5WBM0-F1
#
_cell.length_a   1.000
_cell.length_b   1.000
_cell.length_c   1.000
_cell.angle_alpha   90.00
_cell.angle_beta   90.00
_cell.angle_gamma   90.00
#
_symmetry.space_group_name_H-M   'P 1'
#
loop_
_entity.id
_entity.type
_entity.pdbx_description
1 polymer ?
#
loop_
_entity_poly.entity_id
_entity_poly.type
_entity_poly.pdbx_seq_one_letter_code
_entity_poly.pdbx_strand_id
1 'polypeptide(L)'
;MTNKNLQLVFDTLLCMPGMNEKVKIDLRPSRKLVLLLSQVVERGLTVKDGDGIVEAVPEAAINELKELVEGCMEKSGLTEFGQKLKNIQQFKG
;
A
#
# COMPACT_ATOMS: atom_id res chain seq x y z
N MET A 1 -2.95 -19.50 -16.54
CA MET A 1 -1.75 -20.26 -16.09
C MET A 1 -0.72 -19.39 -15.37
N THR A 2 -0.67 -18.08 -15.60
CA THR A 2 0.33 -17.16 -15.00
C THR A 2 0.10 -16.85 -13.52
N ASN A 3 -1.15 -16.78 -13.10
CA ASN A 3 -1.54 -16.24 -11.79
C ASN A 3 -1.20 -17.15 -10.59
N LYS A 4 -1.51 -18.46 -10.68
CA LYS A 4 -1.20 -19.43 -9.62
C LYS A 4 0.30 -19.56 -9.33
N ASN A 5 1.14 -19.46 -10.36
CA ASN A 5 2.59 -19.51 -10.19
C ASN A 5 3.12 -18.25 -9.49
N LEU A 6 2.52 -17.09 -9.78
CA LEU A 6 2.88 -15.82 -9.14
C LEU A 6 2.54 -15.85 -7.64
N GLN A 7 1.34 -16.31 -7.29
CA GLN A 7 0.91 -16.47 -5.89
C GLN A 7 1.85 -17.40 -5.12
N LEU A 8 2.17 -18.57 -5.69
CA LEU A 8 3.09 -19.54 -5.08
C LEU A 8 4.50 -18.95 -4.86
N VAL A 9 5.00 -18.15 -5.82
CA VAL A 9 6.30 -17.48 -5.71
C VAL A 9 6.29 -16.44 -4.59
N PHE A 10 5.24 -15.61 -4.50
CA PHE A 10 5.11 -14.64 -3.42
C PHE A 10 4.98 -15.31 -2.05
N ASP A 11 4.15 -16.34 -1.92
CA ASP A 11 4.02 -17.11 -0.68
C ASP A 11 5.39 -17.68 -0.25
N THR A 12 6.13 -18.28 -1.19
CA THR A 12 7.45 -18.87 -0.89
C THR A 12 8.46 -17.80 -0.46
N LEU A 13 8.48 -16.64 -1.12
CA LEU A 13 9.36 -15.53 -0.78
C LEU A 13 9.03 -14.94 0.59
N LEU A 14 7.74 -14.74 0.88
CA LEU A 14 7.28 -14.14 2.13
C LEU A 14 7.42 -15.08 3.34
N CYS A 15 7.51 -16.40 3.11
CA CYS A 15 7.81 -17.38 4.16
C CYS A 15 9.31 -17.53 4.48
N MET A 16 10.21 -16.83 3.78
CA MET A 16 11.64 -16.92 4.07
C MET A 16 11.97 -16.36 5.47
N PRO A 17 12.91 -16.98 6.20
CA PRO A 17 13.36 -16.44 7.48
C PRO A 17 13.96 -15.04 7.28
N GLY A 18 13.66 -14.13 8.21
CA GLY A 18 14.09 -12.73 8.13
C GLY A 18 13.09 -11.78 7.49
N MET A 19 12.06 -12.28 6.79
CA MET A 19 11.07 -11.41 6.12
C MET A 19 10.18 -10.60 7.07
N ASN A 20 10.10 -11.00 8.35
CA ASN A 20 9.40 -10.26 9.41
C ASN A 20 10.35 -9.38 10.25
N GLU A 21 11.63 -9.29 9.88
CA GLU A 21 12.57 -8.43 10.59
C GLU A 21 12.30 -6.95 10.31
N LYS A 22 12.19 -6.16 11.37
CA LYS A 22 11.98 -4.72 11.25
C LYS A 22 13.26 -4.04 10.79
N VAL A 23 13.19 -3.35 9.66
CA VAL A 23 14.30 -2.54 9.13
C VAL A 23 14.07 -1.06 9.40
N LYS A 24 15.16 -0.32 9.64
CA LYS A 24 15.11 1.15 9.80
C LYS A 24 15.16 1.81 8.43
N ILE A 25 14.15 2.61 8.11
CA ILE A 25 14.06 3.35 6.83
C ILE A 25 14.07 4.86 7.13
N ASP A 26 15.04 5.61 6.58
CA ASP A 26 15.04 7.08 6.61
C ASP A 26 14.25 7.61 5.41
N LEU A 27 13.08 8.21 5.67
CA LEU A 27 12.16 8.71 4.64
C LEU A 27 12.14 10.24 4.65
N ARG A 28 12.51 10.86 3.53
CA ARG A 28 12.38 12.31 3.29
C ARG A 28 11.60 12.64 2.00
N PRO A 29 10.38 12.11 1.82
CA PRO A 29 9.57 12.38 0.63
C PRO A 29 9.05 13.83 0.60
N SER A 30 8.79 14.35 -0.60
CA SER A 30 8.02 15.60 -0.73
C SER A 30 6.54 15.35 -0.46
N ARG A 31 5.79 16.39 -0.06
CA ARG A 31 4.33 16.32 0.12
C ARG A 31 3.60 15.75 -1.11
N LYS A 32 4.06 16.10 -2.31
CA LYS A 32 3.56 15.55 -3.58
C LYS A 32 3.73 14.04 -3.63
N LEU A 33 4.91 13.53 -3.27
CA LEU A 33 5.19 12.10 -3.30
C LEU A 33 4.35 11.34 -2.26
N VAL A 34 4.17 11.90 -1.06
CA VAL A 34 3.32 11.30 -0.02
C VAL A 34 1.87 11.17 -0.48
N LEU A 35 1.31 12.22 -1.09
CA LEU A 35 -0.04 12.19 -1.64
C LEU A 35 -0.19 11.14 -2.75
N LEU A 36 0.78 11.08 -3.68
CA LEU A 36 0.77 10.08 -4.75
C LEU A 36 0.87 8.66 -4.19
N LEU A 37 1.73 8.44 -3.20
CA LEU A 37 1.90 7.15 -2.54
C LEU A 37 0.58 6.68 -1.91
N SER A 38 -0.12 7.56 -1.18
CA SER A 38 -1.42 7.23 -0.58
C SER A 38 -2.48 6.86 -1.63
N GLN A 39 -2.53 7.56 -2.76
CA GLN A 39 -3.49 7.26 -3.82
C GLN A 39 -3.19 5.96 -4.58
N VAL A 40 -1.92 5.72 -4.91
CA VAL A 40 -1.48 4.47 -5.59
C VAL A 40 -1.67 3.28 -4.68
N VAL A 41 -1.21 3.44 -3.43
CA VAL A 41 -1.72 2.86 -2.18
C VAL A 41 -3.08 2.16 -2.27
N GLU A 42 -4.07 3.00 -2.02
CA GLU A 42 -5.48 2.65 -1.91
C GLU A 42 -6.04 2.06 -3.19
N ARG A 43 -5.63 2.59 -4.36
CA ARG A 43 -6.07 2.05 -5.64
C ARG A 43 -5.58 0.61 -5.81
N GLY A 44 -4.30 0.36 -5.53
CA GLY A 44 -3.70 -0.98 -5.61
C GLY A 44 -4.39 -1.98 -4.69
N LEU A 45 -4.78 -1.56 -3.49
CA LEU A 45 -5.51 -2.39 -2.53
C LEU A 45 -6.99 -2.62 -2.90
N THR A 46 -7.57 -1.77 -3.75
CA THR A 46 -9.00 -1.84 -4.11
C THR A 46 -9.26 -2.69 -5.36
N VAL A 47 -8.25 -2.85 -6.23
CA VAL A 47 -8.38 -3.65 -7.47
C VAL A 47 -8.38 -5.14 -7.10
N LYS A 48 -9.53 -5.80 -7.28
CA LYS A 48 -9.74 -7.24 -7.04
C LYS A 48 -9.88 -8.03 -8.36
N ASP A 49 -9.07 -7.70 -9.36
CA ASP A 49 -9.16 -8.32 -10.69
C ASP A 49 -8.38 -9.63 -10.81
N GLY A 50 -8.14 -10.36 -9.71
CA GLY A 50 -7.57 -11.71 -9.75
C GLY A 50 -6.09 -11.79 -10.15
N ASP A 51 -5.48 -10.69 -10.62
CA ASP A 51 -4.08 -10.61 -11.08
C ASP A 51 -3.13 -9.88 -10.12
N GLY A 52 -3.61 -9.55 -8.91
CA GLY A 52 -2.94 -8.64 -7.99
C GLY A 52 -2.02 -9.33 -6.97
N ILE A 53 -0.84 -8.74 -6.74
CA ILE A 53 0.07 -9.03 -5.61
C ILE A 53 -0.70 -9.00 -4.27
N VAL A 54 -1.72 -8.16 -4.16
CA VAL A 54 -2.55 -8.02 -2.95
C VAL A 54 -3.25 -9.32 -2.54
N GLU A 55 -3.61 -10.18 -3.50
CA GLU A 55 -4.24 -11.48 -3.20
C GLU A 55 -3.23 -12.54 -2.73
N ALA A 56 -1.95 -12.34 -3.03
CA ALA A 56 -0.84 -13.22 -2.64
C ALA A 56 -0.13 -12.77 -1.35
N VAL A 57 -0.53 -11.64 -0.76
CA VAL A 57 0.15 -11.06 0.40
C VAL A 57 -0.71 -11.27 1.65
N PRO A 58 -0.12 -11.69 2.79
CA PRO A 58 -0.84 -11.80 4.05
C PRO A 58 -1.51 -10.50 4.47
N GLU A 59 -2.70 -10.60 5.04
CA GLU A 59 -3.46 -9.42 5.53
C GLU A 59 -2.66 -8.58 6.52
N ALA A 60 -1.81 -9.22 7.35
CA ALA A 60 -0.90 -8.52 8.27
C ALA A 60 0.04 -7.55 7.53
N ALA A 61 0.66 -7.98 6.42
CA ALA A 61 1.54 -7.14 5.63
C ALA A 61 0.78 -6.01 4.91
N ILE A 62 -0.48 -6.27 4.51
CA ILE A 62 -1.36 -5.22 3.97
C ILE A 62 -1.66 -4.16 5.04
N ASN A 63 -1.91 -4.57 6.28
CA ASN A 63 -2.17 -3.65 7.39
C ASN A 63 -0.92 -2.85 7.75
N GLU A 64 0.26 -3.47 7.83
CA GLU A 64 1.52 -2.75 8.02
C GLU A 64 1.77 -1.72 6.91
N LEU A 65 1.45 -2.04 5.65
CA LEU A 65 1.55 -1.11 4.53
C LEU A 65 0.59 0.08 4.69
N LYS A 66 -0.65 -0.15 5.15
CA LYS A 66 -1.62 0.92 5.42
C LYS A 66 -1.11 1.84 6.53
N GLU A 67 -0.63 1.28 7.64
CA GLU A 67 -0.08 2.04 8.77
C GLU A 67 1.12 2.89 8.34
N LEU A 68 2.01 2.36 7.48
CA LEU A 68 3.13 3.12 6.93
C LEU A 68 2.67 4.33 6.12
N VAL A 69 1.67 4.14 5.26
CA VAL A 69 1.12 5.20 4.40
C VAL A 69 0.39 6.25 5.23
N GLU A 70 -0.42 5.84 6.20
CA GLU A 70 -1.10 6.73 7.15
C GLU A 70 -0.09 7.55 7.95
N GLY A 71 0.95 6.91 8.48
CA GLY A 71 2.03 7.60 9.18
C GLY A 71 2.78 8.61 8.30
N CYS A 72 2.91 8.36 6.99
CA CYS A 72 3.46 9.35 6.04
C CYS A 72 2.52 10.54 5.84
N MET A 73 1.21 10.29 5.71
CA MET A 73 0.19 11.34 5.56
C MET A 73 0.12 12.24 6.79
N GLU A 74 0.16 11.65 7.99
CA GLU A 74 0.19 12.39 9.25
C GLU A 74 1.46 13.26 9.37
N LYS A 75 2.65 12.67 9.18
CA LYS A 75 3.92 13.40 9.28
C LYS A 75 4.07 14.51 8.26
N SER A 76 3.41 14.39 7.10
CA SER A 76 3.43 15.41 6.05
C SER A 76 2.39 16.52 6.25
N GLY A 77 1.43 16.33 7.19
CA GLY A 77 0.31 17.23 7.44
C GLY A 77 -0.74 17.21 6.34
N LEU A 78 -0.87 16.09 5.61
CA LEU A 78 -1.72 15.97 4.43
C LEU A 78 -2.99 15.16 4.66
N THR A 79 -3.21 14.61 5.86
CA THR A 79 -4.36 13.75 6.19
C THR A 79 -5.70 14.38 5.81
N GLU A 80 -5.98 15.60 6.30
CA GLU A 80 -7.23 16.31 5.98
C GLU A 80 -7.34 16.66 4.49
N PHE A 81 -6.23 17.06 3.86
CA PHE A 81 -6.20 17.41 2.44
C PHE A 81 -6.50 16.18 1.57
N GLY A 82 -5.91 15.04 1.90
CA GLY A 82 -6.17 13.76 1.23
C GLY A 82 -7.65 13.37 1.33
N GLN A 83 -8.26 13.48 2.52
CA GLN A 83 -9.68 13.19 2.71
C GLN A 83 -10.59 14.11 1.87
N LYS A 84 -10.33 15.43 1.88
CA LYS A 84 -11.07 16.38 1.04
C LYS A 84 -10.94 16.06 -0.45
N LEU A 85 -9.74 15.66 -0.89
CA LEU A 85 -9.48 15.30 -2.28
C LEU A 85 -10.26 14.05 -2.71
N LYS A 86 -10.35 13.02 -1.85
CA LYS A 86 -11.20 11.84 -2.10
C LYS A 86 -12.67 12.23 -2.27
N ASN A 87 -13.18 13.12 -1.41
CA ASN A 87 -14.56 13.60 -1.51
C ASN A 87 -14.80 14.30 -2.86
N ILE A 88 -13.85 15.09 -3.35
CA ILE A 88 -13.95 15.75 -4.67
C ILE A 88 -13.93 14.72 -5.82
N GLN A 89 -13.10 13.67 -5.72
CA GLN A 89 -13.07 12.61 -6.73
C GLN A 89 -14.38 11.81 -6.79
N GLN A 90 -15.02 11.58 -5.64
CA GLN A 90 -16.33 10.92 -5.58
C GLN A 90 -17.48 11.77 -6.13
N PHE A 91 -17.35 13.10 -6.08
CA PHE A 91 -18.32 14.04 -6.67
C PHE A 91 -18.29 14.11 -8.21
N LYS A 92 -17.34 13.44 -8.87
CA LYS A 92 -17.27 13.33 -10.34
C LYS A 92 -17.88 12.03 -10.90
N GLY A 93 -18.73 11.35 -10.11
CA GLY A 93 -19.53 10.21 -10.55
C GLY A 93 -20.89 10.62 -11.09
#